data_AF-A0A948HY75-F1
#
_entry.id   AF-A0A948HY75-F1
#
_cell.length_a   1.000
_cell.length_b   1.000
_cell.length_c   1.000
_cell.angle_alpha   90.00
_cell.angle_beta   90.00
_cell.angle_gamma   90.00
#
_symmetry.space_group_name_H-M   'P 1'
#
loop_
_entity.id
_entity.type
_entity.pdbx_description
1 polymer ?
#
loop_
_entity_poly.entity_id
_entity_poly.type
_entity_poly.pdbx_seq_one_letter_code
_entity_poly.pdbx_strand_id
1 'polypeptide(L)'
;MFAQTELMHHLGQLSPFFWLGFIPAFLAVYFLPSIIASFRNRQHLGKIFLANIPAGFSWIAWLALIAWAFTGKQKKPAEQAGA
;
A
#
# COMPACT_ATOMS: atom_id res chain seq x y z
N MET A 1 -5.50 -33.38 27.28
CA MET A 1 -4.43 -32.36 27.25
C MET A 1 -3.49 -32.73 26.11
N PHE A 2 -3.00 -31.75 25.33
CA PHE A 2 -1.97 -31.89 24.26
C PHE A 2 -2.37 -32.25 22.81
N ALA A 3 -3.41 -31.63 22.26
CA ALA A 3 -3.56 -31.49 20.80
C ALA A 3 -3.05 -30.12 20.27
N GLN A 4 -2.56 -29.25 21.16
CA GLN A 4 -2.18 -27.87 20.81
C GLN A 4 -0.71 -27.69 20.36
N THR A 5 0.09 -28.74 20.25
CA THR A 5 1.54 -28.62 19.99
C THR A 5 1.97 -28.77 18.52
N GLU A 6 1.09 -29.20 17.62
CA GLU A 6 1.43 -29.50 16.22
C GLU A 6 1.74 -28.21 15.40
N LEU A 7 0.90 -27.19 15.55
CA LEU A 7 1.02 -25.92 14.84
C LEU A 7 2.30 -25.14 15.17
N MET A 8 2.87 -25.31 16.37
CA MET A 8 4.12 -24.65 16.75
C MET A 8 5.34 -25.18 15.97
N HIS A 9 5.34 -26.48 15.62
CA HIS A 9 6.43 -27.09 14.85
C HIS A 9 6.40 -26.67 13.38
N HIS A 10 5.22 -26.51 12.79
CA HIS A 10 5.08 -26.06 11.39
C HIS A 10 5.48 -24.59 11.18
N LEU A 11 5.26 -23.72 12.18
CA LEU A 11 5.65 -22.31 12.11
C LEU A 11 7.17 -22.11 12.17
N GLY A 12 7.89 -22.96 12.90
CA GLY A 12 9.36 -22.94 12.99
C GLY A 12 10.09 -23.48 11.75
N GLN A 13 9.39 -24.21 10.89
CA GLN A 13 9.93 -24.76 9.64
C GLN A 13 9.73 -23.83 8.42
N LEU A 14 9.04 -22.70 8.58
CA LEU A 14 8.91 -21.72 7.51
C LEU A 14 10.30 -21.23 7.09
N SER A 15 10.73 -21.68 5.91
CA SER A 15 12.07 -21.42 5.40
C SER A 15 12.39 -19.92 5.44
N PRO A 16 13.59 -19.50 5.89
CA PRO A 16 13.98 -18.09 5.89
C PRO A 16 13.84 -17.41 4.51
N PHE A 17 13.98 -18.20 3.44
CA PHE A 17 13.75 -17.75 2.06
C PHE A 17 12.29 -17.33 1.80
N PHE A 18 11.31 -18.00 2.42
CA PHE A 18 9.91 -17.60 2.34
C PHE A 18 9.73 -16.20 2.93
N TRP A 19 10.27 -15.95 4.12
CA TRP A 19 10.23 -14.62 4.75
C TRP A 19 10.96 -13.56 3.91
N LEU A 20 12.12 -13.93 3.34
CA LEU A 20 12.91 -13.05 2.49
C LEU A 20 12.19 -12.65 1.20
N GLY A 21 11.31 -13.51 0.65
CA GLY A 21 10.47 -13.17 -0.50
C GLY A 21 9.14 -12.51 -0.10
N PHE A 22 8.50 -12.98 0.97
CA PHE A 22 7.19 -12.53 1.41
C PHE A 22 7.20 -11.09 1.91
N ILE A 23 8.19 -10.70 2.73
CA ILE A 23 8.29 -9.33 3.25
C ILE A 23 8.38 -8.28 2.12
N PRO A 24 9.33 -8.37 1.16
CA PRO A 24 9.42 -7.39 0.09
C PRO A 24 8.23 -7.46 -0.87
N ALA A 25 7.68 -8.65 -1.14
CA ALA A 25 6.47 -8.78 -1.96
C ALA A 25 5.26 -8.09 -1.29
N PHE A 26 5.08 -8.31 0.02
CA PHE A 26 4.03 -7.67 0.81
C PHE A 26 4.21 -6.14 0.83
N LEU A 27 5.44 -5.66 1.06
CA LEU A 27 5.74 -4.22 0.98
C LEU A 27 5.45 -3.65 -0.41
N ALA A 28 5.84 -4.36 -1.48
CA ALA A 28 5.59 -3.92 -2.85
C ALA A 28 4.09 -3.81 -3.15
N VAL A 29 3.29 -4.76 -2.67
CA VAL A 29 1.82 -4.68 -2.78
C VAL A 29 1.28 -3.56 -1.89
N TYR A 30 1.68 -3.47 -0.63
CA TYR A 30 1.21 -2.42 0.28
C TYR A 30 1.50 -1.01 -0.25
N PHE A 31 2.67 -0.81 -0.87
CA PHE A 31 3.08 0.46 -1.50
C PHE A 31 2.73 0.56 -2.99
N LEU A 32 2.01 -0.41 -3.56
CA LEU A 32 1.59 -0.42 -4.96
C LEU A 32 0.93 0.89 -5.43
N PRO A 33 -0.05 1.49 -4.70
CA PRO A 33 -0.63 2.78 -5.11
C PRO A 33 0.41 3.92 -5.16
N SER A 34 1.40 3.92 -4.26
CA SER A 34 2.48 4.91 -4.26
C SER A 34 3.44 4.70 -5.43
N ILE A 35 3.72 3.44 -5.79
CA ILE A 35 4.53 3.10 -6.97
C ILE A 35 3.82 3.60 -8.24
N ILE A 36 2.53 3.28 -8.42
CA ILE A 36 1.73 3.73 -9.57
C ILE A 36 1.70 5.27 -9.66
N ALA A 37 1.52 5.94 -8.52
CA ALA A 37 1.54 7.40 -8.44
C ALA A 37 2.91 8.00 -8.81
N SER A 38 4.02 7.36 -8.44
CA SER A 38 5.37 7.81 -8.78
C SER A 38 5.61 7.83 -10.29
N PHE A 39 5.09 6.84 -11.02
CA PHE A 39 5.21 6.78 -12.48
C PHE A 39 4.25 7.73 -13.20
N ARG A 40 3.03 7.94 -12.68
CA ARG A 40 1.98 8.69 -13.41
C ARG A 40 1.83 10.14 -12.98
N ASN A 41 2.13 10.48 -11.73
CA ASN A 41 1.75 11.77 -11.14
C ASN A 41 2.69 12.20 -10.00
N ARG A 42 3.92 12.58 -10.34
CA ARG A 42 4.95 13.01 -9.35
C ARG A 42 4.48 14.13 -8.42
N GLN A 43 3.56 14.99 -8.87
CA GLN A 43 3.03 16.09 -8.05
C GLN A 43 2.09 15.65 -6.92
N HIS A 44 1.41 14.50 -7.04
CA HIS A 44 0.50 13.99 -6.01
C HIS A 44 1.10 12.85 -5.19
N LEU A 45 2.35 12.47 -5.46
CA LEU A 45 3.05 11.39 -4.78
C LEU A 45 3.03 11.60 -3.26
N GLY A 46 3.34 12.80 -2.77
CA GLY A 46 3.33 13.09 -1.33
C GLY A 46 1.97 12.86 -0.66
N LYS A 47 0.87 13.23 -1.34
CA LYS A 47 -0.50 13.04 -0.82
C LYS A 47 -0.89 11.56 -0.81
N ILE A 48 -0.57 10.83 -1.88
CA ILE A 48 -0.87 9.40 -1.99
C ILE A 48 -0.03 8.60 -0.99
N PHE A 49 1.24 8.98 -0.79
CA PHE A 49 2.12 8.33 0.18
C PHE A 49 1.65 8.55 1.62
N LEU A 50 1.25 9.78 1.97
CA LEU A 50 0.72 10.09 3.30
C LEU A 50 -0.62 9.37 3.55
N ALA A 51 -1.48 9.28 2.54
CA ALA A 51 -2.73 8.52 2.62
C ALA A 51 -2.51 7.00 2.63
N ASN A 52 -1.38 6.50 2.13
CA ASN A 52 -1.06 5.08 2.15
C ASN A 52 -0.82 4.55 3.57
N ILE A 53 -0.37 5.41 4.50
CA ILE A 53 -0.17 5.06 5.92
C ILE A 53 -1.49 4.63 6.58
N PRO A 54 -2.57 5.43 6.57
CA PRO A 54 -3.87 5.00 7.09
C PRO A 54 -4.58 3.99 6.18
N ALA A 55 -4.28 3.96 4.88
CA ALA A 55 -4.92 3.00 3.97
C ALA A 55 -4.56 1.54 4.27
N GLY A 56 -3.40 1.27 4.89
CA GLY A 56 -3.11 -0.06 5.40
C GLY A 56 -4.09 -0.59 6.44
N PHE A 57 -4.83 0.32 7.09
CA PHE A 57 -5.85 -0.03 8.08
C PHE A 57 -7.21 -0.35 7.44
N SER A 58 -7.44 0.03 6.18
CA SER A 58 -8.74 -0.13 5.53
C SER A 58 -8.60 -0.50 4.05
N TRP A 59 -9.10 -1.69 3.71
CA TRP A 59 -9.10 -2.21 2.33
C TRP A 59 -9.76 -1.25 1.33
N ILE A 60 -10.82 -0.56 1.75
CA ILE A 60 -11.55 0.40 0.90
C ILE A 60 -10.69 1.63 0.60
N ALA A 61 -9.98 2.16 1.60
CA ALA A 61 -9.07 3.29 1.41
C ALA A 61 -7.91 2.93 0.48
N TRP A 62 -7.40 1.71 0.58
CA TRP A 62 -6.36 1.20 -0.30
C TRP A 62 -6.82 1.11 -1.76
N LEU A 63 -8.01 0.55 -2.03
CA LEU A 63 -8.60 0.52 -3.37
C LEU A 63 -8.90 1.93 -3.92
N ALA A 64 -9.40 2.83 -3.09
CA ALA A 64 -9.64 4.22 -3.47
C ALA A 64 -8.34 4.95 -3.87
N LEU A 65 -7.24 4.70 -3.14
CA LEU A 65 -5.92 5.24 -3.51
C LEU A 65 -5.40 4.67 -4.83
N ILE A 66 -5.63 3.38 -5.10
CA ILE A 66 -5.27 2.78 -6.38
C ILE A 66 -6.03 3.46 -7.51
N ALA A 67 -7.36 3.59 -7.37
CA ALA A 67 -8.18 4.29 -8.35
C ALA A 67 -7.72 5.74 -8.54
N TRP A 68 -7.37 6.45 -7.46
CA TRP A 68 -6.86 7.82 -7.52
C TRP A 68 -5.46 7.90 -8.17
N ALA A 69 -4.57 6.96 -7.89
CA ALA A 69 -3.26 6.85 -8.53
C ALA A 69 -3.39 6.63 -10.04
N PHE A 70 -4.39 5.87 -10.49
CA PHE A 70 -4.70 5.72 -11.92
C PHE A 70 -5.38 6.95 -12.53
N THR A 71 -6.22 7.65 -11.77
CA THR A 71 -7.13 8.73 -12.22
C THR A 71 -6.56 10.12 -11.96
N GLY A 72 -5.24 10.29 -11.84
CA GLY A 72 -4.54 11.56 -11.52
C GLY A 72 -4.70 12.72 -12.52
N LYS A 73 -5.91 13.01 -13.02
CA LYS A 73 -6.26 14.23 -13.70
C LYS A 73 -6.31 15.36 -12.68
N GLN A 74 -5.34 16.23 -12.84
CA GLN A 74 -5.12 17.49 -12.14
C GLN A 74 -6.43 18.27 -12.06
N LYS A 75 -6.94 18.52 -10.85
CA LYS A 75 -7.73 19.73 -10.65
C LYS A 75 -6.74 20.88 -10.74
N LYS A 76 -6.66 21.54 -11.90
CA LYS A 76 -6.11 22.90 -11.97
C LYS A 76 -6.81 23.70 -10.85
N PRO A 77 -6.09 24.43 -10.00
CA PRO A 77 -6.68 25.48 -9.20
C PRO A 77 -7.12 26.57 -10.18
N ALA A 78 -8.30 26.40 -10.77
CA ALA A 78 -9.05 27.54 -11.26
C ALA A 78 -9.80 28.08 -10.05
N GLU A 79 -9.67 29.38 -9.83
CA GLU A 79 -10.55 30.17 -8.98
C GLU A 79 -10.27 30.20 -7.46
N GLN A 80 -9.07 30.66 -7.07
CA GLN A 80 -8.98 31.46 -5.84
C GLN A 80 -8.14 32.73 -6.11
N ALA A 81 -8.84 33.86 -6.01
CA ALA A 81 -8.36 35.22 -5.80
C ALA A 81 -7.81 36.00 -7.03
N GLY A 82 -8.69 36.23 -8.00
CA GLY A 82 -8.96 37.60 -8.42
C GLY A 82 -10.19 38.09 -7.64
N ALA A 83 -9.98 38.87 -6.58
CA ALA A 83 -10.99 39.71 -5.91
C ALA A 83 -10.24 40.72 -5.03
#